data_AF-A0AAP9GFT2-F1
#
_entry.id   AF-A0AAP9GFT2-F1
#
_cell.length_a   1.000
_cell.length_b   1.000
_cell.length_c   1.000
_cell.angle_alpha   90.00
_cell.angle_beta   90.00
_cell.angle_gamma   90.00
#
_symmetry.space_group_name_H-M   'P 1'
#
loop_
_entity.id
_entity.type
_entity.pdbx_description
1 polymer ?
#
loop_
_entity_poly.entity_id
_entity_poly.type
_entity_poly.pdbx_seq_one_letter_code
_entity_poly.pdbx_strand_id
1 'polypeptide(L)'
;MHNIGEDKHTCRPQTRVWVDTDITIGHHDGFKLCDVDDGYALGLLLRSQEVDIVGVSSTLGNCDDIKVTTDIARSFISQFGPTYLSVSQGSATYFDSAKDIPPAVKDLAAQLEQEPLTILAIGALTNIALLIRHFPQQAKNIEKVVCVAGRRSTEQHFVAGKRQPRPFRDLNFEVDQAAFQVLLDSDVPVTLVPFEACAQVWVDFKELHKMSHGSSLSHFLESHSIAWCTEWEVVFGSKDGFIPFDMVAAAYVVNPEWFVSHAWKSEVEIAASDTDKHKEKAYLVCNESIDQGREVDYVVEVSPDAEPEMLKRLAERDIGAFVLGLSHINVIVDDVDTAADYYQRVLGFERALDAQGQKMDYRGVSMTEFNQDAGLAGQDVVVDVLFVKHPYASVYLELMKYHSPVGATAIPPQPRTYDLGGPRHIALEVSNCGEVFRYLKQQEGVSMIDESKSYHPEKLNGFPITFFYWIDKYGIQWEMEEGRRVGTSRGII
;
A
#
# COMPACT_ATOMS: atom_id res chain seq x y z
N MET A 1 15.01 -21.78 16.11
CA MET A 1 15.53 -20.42 16.34
C MET A 1 15.97 -19.86 15.00
N HIS A 2 15.02 -19.38 14.20
CA HIS A 2 15.34 -18.55 13.06
C HIS A 2 15.55 -17.13 13.58
N ASN A 3 16.74 -16.58 13.38
CA ASN A 3 17.00 -15.16 13.60
C ASN A 3 16.20 -14.38 12.55
N ILE A 4 14.99 -13.95 12.91
CA ILE A 4 14.31 -12.85 12.24
C ILE A 4 14.76 -11.60 13.00
N GLY A 5 15.90 -11.07 12.61
CA GLY A 5 16.60 -10.00 13.34
C GLY A 5 17.76 -9.42 12.56
N GLU A 6 17.71 -9.49 11.23
CA GLU A 6 18.42 -8.53 10.39
C GLU A 6 17.33 -7.71 9.71
N ASP A 7 17.33 -6.42 10.02
CA ASP A 7 16.52 -5.38 9.42
C ASP A 7 16.87 -5.27 7.93
N LYS A 8 16.42 -6.24 7.15
CA LYS A 8 16.46 -6.21 5.69
C LYS A 8 15.12 -5.66 5.24
N HIS A 9 14.94 -4.36 5.49
CA HIS A 9 14.12 -3.53 4.61
C HIS A 9 14.81 -3.48 3.23
N THR A 10 14.86 -4.63 2.55
CA THR A 10 15.04 -4.63 1.09
C THR A 10 13.82 -3.93 0.57
N CYS A 11 14.02 -2.74 0.00
CA CYS A 11 13.01 -1.93 -0.65
C CYS A 11 12.45 -2.71 -1.84
N ARG A 12 11.54 -3.66 -1.56
CA ARG A 12 10.71 -4.32 -2.57
C ARG A 12 9.72 -3.27 -3.06
N PRO A 13 9.40 -3.22 -4.37
CA PRO A 13 8.31 -2.37 -4.83
C PRO A 13 7.03 -2.71 -4.08
N GLN A 14 6.18 -1.71 -3.84
CA GLN A 14 4.89 -1.94 -3.20
C GLN A 14 4.07 -2.91 -4.05
N THR A 15 3.37 -3.84 -3.40
CA THR A 15 2.38 -4.69 -4.06
C THR A 15 1.19 -3.80 -4.44
N ARG A 16 0.84 -3.74 -5.73
CA ARG A 16 -0.40 -3.09 -6.18
C ARG A 16 -1.58 -3.97 -5.79
N VAL A 17 -2.54 -3.41 -5.05
CA VAL A 17 -3.67 -4.14 -4.49
C VAL A 17 -5.00 -3.50 -4.89
N TRP A 18 -5.93 -4.32 -5.35
CA TRP A 18 -7.35 -3.98 -5.40
C TRP A 18 -8.08 -4.70 -4.28
N VAL A 19 -8.87 -3.98 -3.48
CA VAL A 19 -9.66 -4.58 -2.37
C VAL A 19 -11.13 -4.66 -2.75
N ASP A 20 -11.70 -5.87 -2.77
CA ASP A 20 -13.14 -6.12 -2.96
C ASP A 20 -13.74 -6.54 -1.61
N THR A 21 -14.55 -5.66 -1.02
CA THR A 21 -14.97 -5.70 0.39
C THR A 21 -16.47 -5.54 0.56
N ASP A 22 -17.05 -6.25 1.51
CA ASP A 22 -18.44 -6.14 1.92
C ASP A 22 -18.57 -5.46 3.30
N ILE A 23 -17.67 -4.52 3.57
CA ILE A 23 -17.56 -3.76 4.82
C ILE A 23 -18.91 -3.29 5.40
N THR A 24 -19.13 -3.67 6.66
CA THR A 24 -20.30 -3.24 7.43
C THR A 24 -19.95 -2.59 8.78
N ILE A 25 -18.68 -2.25 9.03
CA ILE A 25 -18.27 -1.68 10.31
C ILE A 25 -19.07 -0.42 10.65
N GLY A 26 -19.65 -0.38 11.85
CA GLY A 26 -20.50 0.71 12.31
C GLY A 26 -21.91 0.78 11.72
N HIS A 27 -22.27 -0.19 10.87
CA HIS A 27 -23.66 -0.40 10.48
C HIS A 27 -24.44 -1.17 11.55
N HIS A 28 -25.75 -0.93 11.58
CA HIS A 28 -26.69 -1.67 12.42
C HIS A 28 -27.91 -2.07 11.60
N ASP A 29 -28.12 -3.38 11.42
CA ASP A 29 -29.35 -3.92 10.85
C ASP A 29 -30.36 -4.24 11.96
N GLY A 30 -31.14 -3.21 12.32
CA GLY A 30 -32.05 -3.28 13.47
C GLY A 30 -31.29 -3.45 14.79
N PHE A 31 -31.44 -4.61 15.43
CA PHE A 31 -30.74 -4.95 16.68
C PHE A 31 -29.51 -5.84 16.47
N LYS A 32 -29.24 -6.26 15.23
CA LYS A 32 -28.11 -7.13 14.89
C LYS A 32 -26.85 -6.28 14.76
N LEU A 33 -25.76 -6.70 15.43
CA LEU A 33 -24.45 -6.13 15.19
C LEU A 33 -23.93 -6.63 13.83
N CYS A 34 -23.23 -5.76 13.12
CA CYS A 34 -22.63 -6.06 11.84
C CYS A 34 -21.14 -6.35 12.00
N ASP A 35 -20.59 -7.09 11.05
CA ASP A 35 -19.18 -7.44 11.07
C ASP A 35 -18.29 -6.20 10.97
N VAL A 36 -17.12 -6.29 11.60
CA VAL A 36 -16.13 -5.22 11.75
C VAL A 36 -14.81 -5.55 11.04
N ASP A 37 -14.58 -6.81 10.64
CA ASP A 37 -13.28 -7.32 10.22
C ASP A 37 -12.76 -6.73 8.91
N ASP A 38 -13.61 -6.44 7.92
CA ASP A 38 -13.25 -5.68 6.72
C ASP A 38 -12.59 -4.33 7.08
N GLY A 39 -13.07 -3.68 8.15
CA GLY A 39 -12.52 -2.42 8.65
C GLY A 39 -11.09 -2.59 9.18
N TYR A 40 -10.80 -3.73 9.82
CA TYR A 40 -9.43 -4.08 10.25
C TYR A 40 -8.54 -4.38 9.05
N ALA A 41 -9.06 -5.05 8.02
CA ALA A 41 -8.34 -5.33 6.78
C ALA A 41 -7.92 -4.04 6.06
N LEU A 42 -8.87 -3.15 5.77
CA LEU A 42 -8.58 -1.85 5.17
C LEU A 42 -7.67 -1.00 6.06
N GLY A 43 -7.92 -1.01 7.38
CA GLY A 43 -7.11 -0.29 8.34
C GLY A 43 -5.65 -0.73 8.34
N LEU A 44 -5.39 -2.04 8.26
CA LEU A 44 -4.04 -2.60 8.21
C LEU A 44 -3.33 -2.22 6.90
N LEU A 45 -4.01 -2.34 5.76
CA LEU A 45 -3.45 -1.99 4.45
C LEU A 45 -3.08 -0.51 4.38
N LEU A 46 -3.95 0.39 4.87
CA LEU A 46 -3.68 1.83 4.94
C LEU A 46 -2.52 2.21 5.87
N ARG A 47 -2.05 1.27 6.69
CA ARG A 47 -0.92 1.43 7.63
C ARG A 47 0.31 0.62 7.23
N SER A 48 0.34 0.12 5.99
CA SER A 48 1.39 -0.77 5.50
C SER A 48 2.04 -0.17 4.26
N GLN A 49 3.34 0.12 4.35
CA GLN A 49 4.09 0.71 3.23
C GLN A 49 4.35 -0.31 2.12
N GLU A 50 4.21 -1.60 2.40
CA GLU A 50 4.43 -2.69 1.46
C GLU A 50 3.34 -2.76 0.39
N VAL A 51 2.22 -2.06 0.57
CA VAL A 51 1.06 -2.13 -0.33
C VAL A 51 0.72 -0.75 -0.89
N ASP A 52 0.31 -0.75 -2.16
CA ASP A 52 -0.29 0.38 -2.86
C ASP A 52 -1.72 0.02 -3.21
N ILE A 53 -2.69 0.61 -2.52
CA ILE A 53 -4.11 0.36 -2.79
C ILE A 53 -4.52 1.22 -3.99
N VAL A 54 -4.68 0.57 -5.14
CA VAL A 54 -4.98 1.25 -6.42
C VAL A 54 -6.48 1.36 -6.70
N GLY A 55 -7.30 0.70 -5.88
CA GLY A 55 -8.76 0.81 -5.94
C GLY A 55 -9.45 -0.06 -4.88
N VAL A 56 -10.68 0.32 -4.57
CA VAL A 56 -11.55 -0.42 -3.66
C VAL A 56 -12.91 -0.60 -4.33
N SER A 57 -13.47 -1.80 -4.27
CA SER A 57 -14.85 -2.07 -4.63
C SER A 57 -15.67 -2.58 -3.46
N SER A 58 -16.93 -2.19 -3.43
CA SER A 58 -17.91 -2.83 -2.57
C SER A 58 -18.46 -4.10 -3.20
N THR A 59 -18.80 -5.09 -2.39
CA THR A 59 -19.54 -6.28 -2.79
C THR A 59 -20.63 -6.62 -1.76
N LEU A 60 -21.37 -7.70 -2.00
CA LEU A 60 -22.37 -8.26 -1.09
C LEU A 60 -21.74 -9.30 -0.16
N GLY A 61 -22.43 -9.65 0.93
CA GLY A 61 -22.03 -10.72 1.85
C GLY A 61 -22.56 -10.46 3.25
N ASN A 62 -21.81 -9.70 4.05
CA ASN A 62 -22.20 -9.19 5.37
C ASN A 62 -23.50 -8.38 5.33
N CYS A 63 -23.77 -7.72 4.19
CA CYS A 63 -25.03 -7.07 3.87
C CYS A 63 -25.51 -7.45 2.46
N ASP A 64 -26.82 -7.65 2.31
CA ASP A 64 -27.48 -7.90 1.01
C ASP A 64 -27.86 -6.60 0.26
N ASP A 65 -27.59 -5.42 0.84
CA ASP A 65 -27.77 -4.12 0.19
C ASP A 65 -26.41 -3.53 -0.21
N ILE A 66 -26.09 -3.61 -1.51
CA ILE A 66 -24.84 -3.07 -2.05
C ILE A 66 -24.66 -1.57 -1.77
N LYS A 67 -25.74 -0.80 -1.60
CA LYS A 67 -25.63 0.63 -1.30
C LYS A 67 -25.03 0.85 0.09
N VAL A 68 -25.43 0.03 1.06
CA VAL A 68 -24.91 0.10 2.42
C VAL A 68 -23.41 -0.16 2.45
N THR A 69 -22.93 -1.26 1.86
CA THR A 69 -21.49 -1.58 1.84
C THR A 69 -20.70 -0.53 1.07
N THR A 70 -21.25 -0.01 -0.03
CA THR A 70 -20.63 1.09 -0.81
C THR A 70 -20.49 2.38 -0.01
N ASP A 71 -21.55 2.81 0.68
CA ASP A 71 -21.54 4.07 1.41
C ASP A 71 -20.61 4.00 2.63
N ILE A 72 -20.55 2.84 3.30
CA ILE A 72 -19.61 2.59 4.41
C ILE A 72 -18.18 2.59 3.89
N ALA A 73 -17.88 1.85 2.82
CA ALA A 73 -16.54 1.84 2.22
C ALA A 73 -16.09 3.25 1.81
N ARG A 74 -16.97 4.04 1.16
CA ARG A 74 -16.69 5.44 0.80
C ARG A 74 -16.42 6.30 2.03
N SER A 75 -17.24 6.17 3.07
CA SER A 75 -17.04 6.92 4.31
C SER A 75 -15.70 6.57 4.97
N PHE A 76 -15.37 5.27 5.03
CA PHE A 76 -14.14 4.78 5.62
C PHE A 76 -12.91 5.30 4.85
N ILE A 77 -12.88 5.14 3.53
CA ILE A 77 -11.79 5.63 2.68
C ILE A 77 -11.68 7.16 2.70
N SER A 78 -12.80 7.88 2.68
CA SER A 78 -12.78 9.34 2.81
C SER A 78 -12.20 9.81 4.15
N GLN A 79 -12.34 9.02 5.21
CA GLN A 79 -11.89 9.40 6.55
C GLN A 79 -10.43 9.00 6.82
N PHE A 80 -10.00 7.85 6.29
CA PHE A 80 -8.72 7.23 6.66
C PHE A 80 -7.78 6.96 5.49
N GLY A 81 -8.30 6.93 4.26
CA GLY A 81 -7.54 6.67 3.03
C GLY A 81 -6.93 7.92 2.42
N PRO A 82 -6.06 7.74 1.40
CA PRO A 82 -5.51 8.86 0.65
C PRO A 82 -6.58 9.51 -0.23
N THR A 83 -6.42 10.80 -0.51
CA THR A 83 -7.43 11.63 -1.21
C THR A 83 -7.73 11.20 -2.64
N TYR A 84 -6.81 10.47 -3.29
CA TYR A 84 -6.99 9.97 -4.64
C TYR A 84 -7.74 8.64 -4.71
N LEU A 85 -7.83 7.89 -3.60
CA LEU A 85 -8.40 6.54 -3.60
C LEU A 85 -9.92 6.61 -3.67
N SER A 86 -10.48 6.03 -4.74
CA SER A 86 -11.91 5.95 -4.96
C SER A 86 -12.47 4.59 -4.59
N VAL A 87 -13.76 4.58 -4.24
CA VAL A 87 -14.54 3.36 -3.98
C VAL A 87 -15.62 3.22 -5.05
N SER A 88 -15.55 2.12 -5.79
CA SER A 88 -16.46 1.80 -6.87
C SER A 88 -17.53 0.80 -6.44
N GLN A 89 -18.78 1.08 -6.81
CA GLN A 89 -19.90 0.21 -6.43
C GLN A 89 -19.85 -1.10 -7.22
N GLY A 90 -19.96 -2.23 -6.53
CA GLY A 90 -20.09 -3.56 -7.12
C GLY A 90 -21.49 -3.94 -7.60
N SER A 91 -21.66 -5.23 -7.86
CA SER A 91 -22.94 -5.80 -8.29
C SER A 91 -24.00 -5.72 -7.19
N ALA A 92 -25.23 -5.37 -7.55
CA ALA A 92 -26.37 -5.36 -6.64
C ALA A 92 -27.00 -6.74 -6.42
N THR A 93 -26.50 -7.76 -7.11
CA THR A 93 -26.98 -9.16 -7.03
C THR A 93 -25.79 -10.10 -7.18
N TYR A 94 -25.88 -11.30 -6.60
CA TYR A 94 -24.93 -12.38 -6.82
C TYR A 94 -24.83 -12.79 -8.30
N PHE A 95 -23.75 -13.48 -8.64
CA PHE A 95 -23.27 -13.69 -10.00
C PHE A 95 -24.29 -14.29 -10.98
N ASP A 96 -25.06 -15.30 -10.57
CA ASP A 96 -26.06 -15.94 -11.44
C ASP A 96 -27.23 -15.01 -11.82
N SER A 97 -27.47 -13.97 -11.01
CA SER A 97 -28.53 -12.99 -11.23
C SER A 97 -28.02 -11.68 -11.82
N ALA A 98 -26.71 -11.48 -11.88
CA ALA A 98 -26.10 -10.27 -12.39
C ALA A 98 -26.32 -10.14 -13.90
N LYS A 99 -26.91 -9.01 -14.32
CA LYS A 99 -27.20 -8.70 -15.73
C LYS A 99 -26.28 -7.64 -16.32
N ASP A 100 -25.86 -6.71 -15.47
CA ASP A 100 -25.07 -5.55 -15.86
C ASP A 100 -23.64 -5.68 -15.32
N ILE A 101 -22.70 -5.06 -16.02
CA ILE A 101 -21.32 -4.92 -15.55
C ILE A 101 -21.26 -3.67 -14.64
N PRO A 102 -21.07 -3.84 -13.32
CA PRO A 102 -21.08 -2.72 -12.38
C PRO A 102 -19.83 -1.83 -12.54
N PRO A 103 -19.86 -0.58 -12.04
CA PRO A 103 -18.70 0.33 -12.08
C PRO A 103 -17.40 -0.30 -11.54
N ALA A 104 -17.47 -0.99 -10.40
CA ALA A 104 -16.32 -1.68 -9.80
C ALA A 104 -15.57 -2.59 -10.79
N VAL A 105 -16.30 -3.38 -11.58
CA VAL A 105 -15.70 -4.32 -12.53
C VAL A 105 -15.01 -3.59 -13.68
N LYS A 106 -15.56 -2.46 -14.13
CA LYS A 106 -14.94 -1.64 -15.19
C LYS A 106 -13.69 -0.93 -14.68
N ASP A 107 -13.74 -0.40 -13.47
CA ASP A 107 -12.63 0.33 -12.86
C ASP A 107 -11.48 -0.62 -12.52
N LEU A 108 -11.79 -1.83 -12.02
CA LEU A 108 -10.80 -2.90 -11.83
C LEU A 108 -10.17 -3.32 -13.16
N ALA A 109 -10.97 -3.50 -14.22
CA ALA A 109 -10.44 -3.80 -15.55
C ALA A 109 -9.49 -2.69 -16.06
N ALA A 110 -9.80 -1.42 -15.80
CA ALA A 110 -8.95 -0.29 -16.18
C ALA A 110 -7.63 -0.25 -15.38
N GLN A 111 -7.63 -0.62 -14.10
CA GLN A 111 -6.41 -0.74 -13.30
C GLN A 111 -5.52 -1.90 -13.76
N LEU A 112 -6.12 -3.03 -14.15
CA LEU A 112 -5.44 -4.20 -14.72
C LEU A 112 -4.88 -3.94 -16.12
N GLU A 113 -5.46 -3.01 -16.88
CA GLU A 113 -4.93 -2.60 -18.20
C GLU A 113 -3.62 -1.80 -18.06
N GLN A 114 -3.43 -1.09 -16.95
CA GLN A 114 -2.22 -0.33 -16.69
C GLN A 114 -1.06 -1.24 -16.32
N GLU A 115 -1.22 -2.02 -15.24
CA GLU A 115 -0.19 -2.91 -14.72
C GLU A 115 -0.84 -4.09 -13.96
N PRO A 116 -0.12 -5.22 -13.80
CA PRO A 116 -0.58 -6.32 -12.95
C PRO A 116 -0.85 -5.90 -11.50
N LEU A 117 -1.80 -6.57 -10.84
CA LEU A 117 -2.11 -6.34 -9.43
C LEU A 117 -2.62 -7.61 -8.74
N THR A 118 -2.51 -7.62 -7.41
CA THR A 118 -3.14 -8.60 -6.53
C THR A 118 -4.55 -8.13 -6.15
N ILE A 119 -5.52 -9.04 -6.13
CA ILE A 119 -6.88 -8.75 -5.65
C ILE A 119 -7.05 -9.39 -4.27
N LEU A 120 -7.37 -8.57 -3.27
CA LEU A 120 -7.85 -9.03 -1.98
C LEU A 120 -9.39 -9.06 -2.03
N ALA A 121 -9.98 -10.26 -2.13
CA ALA A 121 -11.42 -10.47 -2.21
C ALA A 121 -11.93 -11.01 -0.86
N ILE A 122 -12.43 -10.10 -0.03
CA ILE A 122 -12.85 -10.36 1.35
C ILE A 122 -14.37 -10.40 1.55
N GLY A 123 -15.15 -10.22 0.47
CA GLY A 123 -16.59 -10.49 0.44
C GLY A 123 -17.00 -11.51 -0.63
N ALA A 124 -18.25 -11.43 -1.13
CA ALA A 124 -18.70 -12.26 -2.24
C ALA A 124 -17.90 -11.97 -3.53
N LEU A 125 -17.44 -13.03 -4.20
CA LEU A 125 -16.60 -12.95 -5.41
C LEU A 125 -17.31 -12.49 -6.69
N THR A 126 -18.53 -11.95 -6.57
CA THR A 126 -19.39 -11.57 -7.71
C THR A 126 -18.63 -10.68 -8.70
N ASN A 127 -17.97 -9.63 -8.21
CA ASN A 127 -17.26 -8.67 -9.04
C ASN A 127 -16.09 -9.35 -9.78
N ILE A 128 -15.36 -10.24 -9.09
CA ILE A 128 -14.19 -10.93 -9.65
C ILE A 128 -14.63 -11.92 -10.74
N ALA A 129 -15.70 -12.67 -10.50
CA ALA A 129 -16.26 -13.58 -11.49
C ALA A 129 -16.81 -12.83 -12.72
N LEU A 130 -17.45 -11.67 -12.53
CA LEU A 130 -17.89 -10.80 -13.64
C LEU A 130 -16.69 -10.26 -14.44
N LEU A 131 -15.60 -9.87 -13.76
CA LEU A 131 -14.37 -9.45 -14.43
C LEU A 131 -13.80 -10.57 -15.32
N ILE A 132 -13.63 -11.78 -14.76
CA ILE A 132 -13.11 -12.94 -15.51
C ILE A 132 -14.00 -13.24 -16.72
N ARG A 133 -15.32 -13.20 -16.56
CA ARG A 133 -16.29 -13.47 -17.64
C ARG A 133 -16.25 -12.41 -18.75
N HIS A 134 -16.15 -11.13 -18.40
CA HIS A 134 -16.37 -10.03 -19.35
C HIS A 134 -15.07 -9.35 -19.83
N PHE A 135 -13.97 -9.48 -19.08
CA PHE A 135 -12.67 -8.88 -19.36
C PHE A 135 -11.53 -9.92 -19.28
N PRO A 136 -11.60 -11.04 -20.04
CA PRO A 136 -10.66 -12.16 -19.92
C PRO A 136 -9.22 -11.81 -20.32
N GLN A 137 -8.99 -10.70 -21.05
CA GLN A 137 -7.62 -10.25 -21.34
C GLN A 137 -7.02 -9.52 -20.13
N GLN A 138 -7.79 -8.65 -19.48
CA GLN A 138 -7.39 -7.96 -18.26
C GLN A 138 -7.21 -8.94 -17.09
N ALA A 139 -8.03 -9.99 -17.03
CA ALA A 139 -7.91 -11.03 -16.01
C ALA A 139 -6.54 -11.74 -16.02
N LYS A 140 -5.81 -11.74 -17.15
CA LYS A 140 -4.44 -12.28 -17.23
C LYS A 140 -3.40 -11.45 -16.48
N ASN A 141 -3.71 -10.20 -16.18
CA ASN A 141 -2.86 -9.31 -15.39
C ASN A 141 -3.19 -9.40 -13.88
N ILE A 142 -4.08 -10.31 -13.47
CA ILE A 142 -4.28 -10.60 -12.05
C ILE A 142 -3.11 -11.46 -11.60
N GLU A 143 -2.30 -10.94 -10.68
CA GLU A 143 -1.16 -11.69 -10.12
C GLU A 143 -1.63 -12.83 -9.23
N LYS A 144 -2.63 -12.57 -8.39
CA LYS A 144 -3.38 -13.56 -7.61
C LYS A 144 -4.65 -12.96 -7.04
N VAL A 145 -5.61 -13.81 -6.71
CA VAL A 145 -6.77 -13.50 -5.87
C VAL A 145 -6.54 -14.13 -4.50
N VAL A 146 -6.48 -13.32 -3.46
CA VAL A 146 -6.43 -13.75 -2.06
C VAL A 146 -7.84 -13.62 -1.50
N CYS A 147 -8.42 -14.71 -1.02
CA CYS A 147 -9.77 -14.68 -0.44
C CYS A 147 -9.89 -15.46 0.86
N VAL A 148 -10.77 -14.98 1.74
CA VAL A 148 -11.13 -15.67 2.98
C VAL A 148 -12.17 -16.73 2.64
N ALA A 149 -11.70 -17.97 2.45
CA ALA A 149 -12.55 -19.11 2.13
C ALA A 149 -11.79 -20.43 2.29
N GLY A 150 -12.55 -21.52 2.34
CA GLY A 150 -12.04 -22.87 2.24
C GLY A 150 -11.87 -23.57 3.59
N ARG A 151 -11.87 -24.90 3.52
CA ARG A 151 -11.67 -25.81 4.64
C ARG A 151 -10.94 -27.07 4.19
N ARG A 152 -10.38 -27.83 5.14
CA ARG A 152 -9.69 -29.09 4.84
C ARG A 152 -10.63 -30.27 4.61
N SER A 153 -11.84 -30.22 5.17
CA SER A 153 -12.84 -31.29 5.00
C SER A 153 -14.24 -30.80 5.31
N THR A 154 -15.26 -31.53 4.86
CA THR A 154 -16.68 -31.31 5.20
C THR A 154 -16.98 -31.48 6.69
N GLU A 155 -16.10 -32.17 7.44
CA GLU A 155 -16.21 -32.40 8.89
C GLU A 155 -15.55 -31.28 9.73
N GLN A 156 -14.84 -30.34 9.09
CA GLN A 156 -14.28 -29.18 9.78
C GLN A 156 -15.39 -28.16 10.04
N HIS A 157 -15.58 -27.81 11.31
CA HIS A 157 -16.57 -26.83 11.76
C HIS A 157 -15.90 -25.55 12.24
N PHE A 158 -16.43 -24.41 11.77
CA PHE A 158 -15.90 -23.09 12.12
C PHE A 158 -16.51 -22.63 13.44
N VAL A 159 -15.78 -22.84 14.53
CA VAL A 159 -16.28 -22.61 15.90
C VAL A 159 -15.27 -21.76 16.66
N ALA A 160 -15.70 -20.58 17.11
CA ALA A 160 -14.90 -19.65 17.92
C ALA A 160 -15.05 -19.86 19.43
N GLY A 161 -16.06 -20.62 19.88
CA GLY A 161 -16.24 -20.86 21.31
C GLY A 161 -17.15 -22.03 21.65
N LYS A 162 -17.03 -22.52 22.89
CA LYS A 162 -17.71 -23.75 23.35
C LYS A 162 -19.24 -23.65 23.42
N ARG A 163 -19.79 -22.44 23.39
CA ARG A 163 -21.23 -22.17 23.53
C ARG A 163 -21.87 -21.75 22.21
N GLN A 164 -21.09 -21.71 21.14
CA GLN A 164 -21.57 -21.29 19.83
C GLN A 164 -22.73 -22.18 19.36
N PRO A 165 -23.93 -21.61 19.12
CA PRO A 165 -25.13 -22.41 18.87
C PRO A 165 -25.12 -23.11 17.51
N ARG A 166 -24.40 -22.52 16.54
CA ARG A 166 -24.18 -23.06 15.19
C ARG A 166 -22.79 -22.65 14.70
N PRO A 167 -22.04 -23.53 14.01
CA PRO A 167 -20.81 -23.15 13.32
C PRO A 167 -21.01 -21.91 12.44
N PHE A 168 -19.95 -21.14 12.26
CA PHE A 168 -19.95 -20.06 11.28
C PHE A 168 -20.02 -20.64 9.87
N ARG A 169 -20.59 -19.85 8.98
CA ARG A 169 -20.57 -20.14 7.54
C ARG A 169 -19.17 -19.87 7.01
N ASP A 170 -18.81 -20.57 5.94
CA ASP A 170 -17.77 -20.07 5.04
C ASP A 170 -18.43 -19.00 4.17
N LEU A 171 -18.69 -17.83 4.76
CA LEU A 171 -19.72 -16.90 4.29
C LEU A 171 -19.49 -16.50 2.83
N ASN A 172 -18.28 -16.03 2.51
CA ASN A 172 -17.90 -15.54 1.19
C ASN A 172 -18.11 -16.60 0.11
N PHE A 173 -17.73 -17.86 0.38
CA PHE A 173 -17.99 -18.99 -0.50
C PHE A 173 -19.49 -19.31 -0.61
N GLU A 174 -20.18 -19.41 0.52
CA GLU A 174 -21.55 -19.90 0.56
C GLU A 174 -22.58 -18.93 -0.06
N VAL A 175 -22.34 -17.62 -0.03
CA VAL A 175 -23.26 -16.61 -0.60
C VAL A 175 -23.19 -16.53 -2.12
N ASP A 176 -22.04 -16.84 -2.73
CA ASP A 176 -21.89 -16.82 -4.20
C ASP A 176 -20.98 -17.94 -4.72
N GLN A 177 -21.49 -19.17 -4.61
CA GLN A 177 -20.79 -20.38 -5.07
C GLN A 177 -20.51 -20.36 -6.58
N ALA A 178 -21.41 -19.75 -7.37
CA ALA A 178 -21.25 -19.65 -8.81
C ALA A 178 -20.08 -18.74 -9.18
N ALA A 179 -19.88 -17.63 -8.46
CA ALA A 179 -18.70 -16.80 -8.63
C ALA A 179 -17.40 -17.53 -8.30
N PHE A 180 -17.38 -18.31 -7.21
CA PHE A 180 -16.22 -19.14 -6.86
C PHE A 180 -15.91 -20.16 -7.95
N GLN A 181 -16.94 -20.83 -8.50
CA GLN A 181 -16.73 -21.78 -9.59
C GLN A 181 -16.05 -21.13 -10.79
N VAL A 182 -16.43 -19.91 -11.16
CA VAL A 182 -15.77 -19.17 -12.26
C VAL A 182 -14.31 -18.86 -11.96
N LEU A 183 -13.99 -18.49 -10.73
CA LEU A 183 -12.59 -18.27 -10.34
C LEU A 183 -11.78 -19.58 -10.41
N LEU A 184 -12.33 -20.69 -9.88
CA LEU A 184 -11.67 -22.00 -9.87
C LEU A 184 -11.51 -22.60 -11.27
N ASP A 185 -12.43 -22.31 -12.19
CA ASP A 185 -12.36 -22.72 -13.60
C ASP A 185 -11.43 -21.82 -14.45
N SER A 186 -11.00 -20.68 -13.92
CA SER A 186 -10.11 -19.73 -14.61
C SER A 186 -8.63 -20.09 -14.43
N ASP A 187 -7.74 -19.44 -15.19
CA ASP A 187 -6.28 -19.58 -15.01
C ASP A 187 -5.69 -18.64 -13.94
N VAL A 188 -6.52 -17.84 -13.26
CA VAL A 188 -6.06 -16.88 -12.25
C VAL A 188 -5.47 -17.62 -11.03
N PRO A 189 -4.28 -17.25 -10.53
CA PRO A 189 -3.74 -17.81 -9.29
C PRO A 189 -4.63 -17.47 -8.09
N VAL A 190 -4.87 -18.44 -7.21
CA VAL A 190 -5.76 -18.28 -6.04
C VAL A 190 -5.01 -18.63 -4.78
N THR A 191 -5.14 -17.78 -3.76
CA THR A 191 -4.74 -18.08 -2.39
C THR A 191 -5.98 -18.09 -1.48
N LEU A 192 -6.21 -19.22 -0.83
CA LEU A 192 -7.24 -19.39 0.18
C LEU A 192 -6.65 -19.11 1.57
N VAL A 193 -7.28 -18.19 2.30
CA VAL A 193 -7.00 -17.88 3.71
C VAL A 193 -8.15 -18.44 4.54
N PRO A 194 -8.06 -19.70 4.98
CA PRO A 194 -9.18 -20.41 5.60
C PRO A 194 -9.39 -19.98 7.05
N PHE A 195 -10.54 -20.37 7.62
CA PHE A 195 -10.85 -20.18 9.04
C PHE A 195 -9.73 -20.66 9.98
N GLU A 196 -9.05 -21.78 9.65
CA GLU A 196 -7.97 -22.32 10.49
C GLU A 196 -6.74 -21.42 10.58
N ALA A 197 -6.43 -20.66 9.53
CA ALA A 197 -5.38 -19.66 9.54
C ALA A 197 -5.85 -18.43 10.34
N CYS A 198 -7.07 -17.97 10.06
CA CYS A 198 -7.63 -16.81 10.73
C CYS A 198 -7.78 -17.01 12.25
N ALA A 199 -8.18 -18.20 12.70
CA ALA A 199 -8.38 -18.52 14.11
C ALA A 199 -7.09 -18.56 14.96
N GLN A 200 -5.94 -18.28 14.36
CA GLN A 200 -4.65 -18.08 15.06
C GLN A 200 -4.44 -16.63 15.48
N VAL A 201 -5.32 -15.70 15.05
CA VAL A 201 -5.22 -14.27 15.30
C VAL A 201 -6.48 -13.76 15.99
N TRP A 202 -6.31 -12.99 17.06
CA TRP A 202 -7.42 -12.51 17.89
C TRP A 202 -7.31 -11.04 18.27
N VAL A 203 -8.45 -10.37 18.36
CA VAL A 203 -8.57 -9.03 18.93
C VAL A 203 -9.40 -9.12 20.21
N ASP A 204 -8.75 -8.93 21.35
CA ASP A 204 -9.38 -8.95 22.67
C ASP A 204 -9.63 -7.53 23.23
N PHE A 205 -10.28 -7.45 24.39
CA PHE A 205 -10.54 -6.17 25.05
C PHE A 205 -9.28 -5.41 25.46
N LYS A 206 -8.15 -6.08 25.66
CA LYS A 206 -6.88 -5.43 26.00
C LYS A 206 -6.29 -4.75 24.75
N GLU A 207 -6.36 -5.40 23.59
CA GLU A 207 -5.96 -4.81 22.32
C GLU A 207 -6.89 -3.66 21.93
N LEU A 208 -8.21 -3.82 22.08
CA LEU A 208 -9.16 -2.71 21.94
C LEU A 208 -8.80 -1.53 22.86
N HIS A 209 -8.47 -1.78 24.13
CA HIS A 209 -8.06 -0.71 25.05
C HIS A 209 -6.77 0.02 24.62
N LYS A 210 -5.80 -0.69 24.03
CA LYS A 210 -4.63 -0.01 23.43
C LYS A 210 -5.07 0.84 22.25
N MET A 211 -5.95 0.32 21.41
CA MET A 211 -6.46 1.00 20.23
C MET A 211 -7.22 2.29 20.57
N SER A 212 -7.92 2.35 21.71
CA SER A 212 -8.64 3.56 22.15
C SER A 212 -7.72 4.76 22.40
N HIS A 213 -6.42 4.53 22.59
CA HIS A 213 -5.40 5.56 22.80
C HIS A 213 -4.57 5.85 21.53
N GLY A 214 -4.85 5.15 20.43
CA GLY A 214 -4.10 5.20 19.18
C GLY A 214 -4.50 6.35 18.26
N SER A 215 -4.37 6.12 16.94
CA SER A 215 -4.79 7.04 15.88
C SER A 215 -6.32 7.21 15.79
N SER A 216 -6.81 8.12 14.93
CA SER A 216 -8.25 8.26 14.66
C SER A 216 -8.87 6.98 14.09
N LEU A 217 -8.14 6.29 13.21
CA LEU A 217 -8.50 4.97 12.68
C LEU A 217 -8.61 3.94 13.82
N SER A 218 -7.58 3.87 14.66
CA SER A 218 -7.54 2.97 15.81
C SER A 218 -8.74 3.15 16.75
N HIS A 219 -9.07 4.39 17.09
CA HIS A 219 -10.23 4.70 17.92
C HIS A 219 -11.56 4.39 17.21
N PHE A 220 -11.64 4.59 15.90
CA PHE A 220 -12.81 4.23 15.12
C PHE A 220 -13.04 2.70 15.13
N LEU A 221 -12.00 1.91 14.86
CA LEU A 221 -12.08 0.45 14.93
C LEU A 221 -12.48 -0.02 16.33
N GLU A 222 -11.85 0.54 17.36
CA GLU A 222 -12.13 0.22 18.76
C GLU A 222 -13.59 0.47 19.15
N SER A 223 -14.08 1.69 18.91
CA SER A 223 -15.43 2.09 19.32
C SER A 223 -16.54 1.26 18.69
N HIS A 224 -16.34 0.78 17.45
CA HIS A 224 -17.29 -0.12 16.78
C HIS A 224 -17.09 -1.60 17.12
N SER A 225 -15.95 -1.98 17.71
CA SER A 225 -15.64 -3.39 18.02
C SER A 225 -15.98 -3.80 19.45
N ILE A 226 -16.18 -2.88 20.39
CA ILE A 226 -16.51 -3.24 21.79
C ILE A 226 -17.78 -4.10 21.87
N ALA A 227 -18.86 -3.66 21.22
CA ALA A 227 -20.13 -4.38 21.24
C ALA A 227 -20.02 -5.73 20.53
N TRP A 228 -19.28 -5.77 19.40
CA TRP A 228 -19.00 -6.98 18.64
C TRP A 228 -18.23 -8.01 19.46
N CYS A 229 -17.14 -7.59 20.11
CA CYS A 229 -16.35 -8.43 21.00
C CYS A 229 -17.19 -8.96 22.18
N THR A 230 -18.07 -8.12 22.73
CA THR A 230 -19.00 -8.52 23.80
C THR A 230 -20.00 -9.59 23.30
N GLU A 231 -20.54 -9.44 22.10
CA GLU A 231 -21.42 -10.46 21.51
C GLU A 231 -20.70 -11.79 21.32
N TRP A 232 -19.47 -11.77 20.81
CA TRP A 232 -18.65 -12.98 20.67
C TRP A 232 -18.40 -13.70 22.00
N GLU A 233 -18.10 -12.93 23.05
CA GLU A 233 -17.95 -13.48 24.41
C GLU A 233 -19.26 -14.09 24.92
N VAL A 234 -20.38 -13.36 24.80
CA VAL A 234 -21.67 -13.74 25.40
C VAL A 234 -22.37 -14.86 24.62
N VAL A 235 -22.42 -14.75 23.30
CA VAL A 235 -23.19 -15.64 22.40
C VAL A 235 -22.36 -16.88 22.04
N PHE A 236 -21.08 -16.73 21.72
CA PHE A 236 -20.24 -17.85 21.29
C PHE A 236 -19.42 -18.45 22.44
N GLY A 237 -19.24 -17.71 23.54
CA GLY A 237 -18.40 -18.14 24.65
C GLY A 237 -16.92 -18.06 24.31
N SER A 238 -16.54 -17.15 23.40
CA SER A 238 -15.15 -16.84 23.09
C SER A 238 -14.49 -16.20 24.31
N LYS A 239 -13.28 -16.63 24.67
CA LYS A 239 -12.49 -16.03 25.77
C LYS A 239 -11.36 -15.14 25.27
N ASP A 240 -11.07 -15.23 23.98
CA ASP A 240 -9.89 -14.65 23.35
C ASP A 240 -10.26 -13.42 22.52
N GLY A 241 -11.54 -12.99 22.55
CA GLY A 241 -12.06 -11.86 21.80
C GLY A 241 -12.79 -12.29 20.53
N PHE A 242 -12.55 -11.61 19.41
CA PHE A 242 -13.05 -11.99 18.09
C PHE A 242 -11.92 -12.22 17.09
N ILE A 243 -12.20 -12.98 16.04
CA ILE A 243 -11.26 -13.26 14.95
C ILE A 243 -11.48 -12.22 13.85
N PRO A 244 -10.48 -11.41 13.48
CA PRO A 244 -10.58 -10.45 12.38
C PRO A 244 -10.21 -11.14 11.05
N PHE A 245 -11.12 -11.94 10.48
CA PHE A 245 -10.80 -12.87 9.37
C PHE A 245 -10.14 -12.15 8.20
N ASP A 246 -10.72 -11.05 7.75
CA ASP A 246 -10.24 -10.30 6.60
C ASP A 246 -8.90 -9.60 6.85
N MET A 247 -8.62 -9.23 8.11
CA MET A 247 -7.32 -8.66 8.49
C MET A 247 -6.19 -9.67 8.25
N VAL A 248 -6.44 -10.97 8.49
CA VAL A 248 -5.45 -12.02 8.25
C VAL A 248 -5.17 -12.19 6.77
N ALA A 249 -6.19 -12.09 5.91
CA ALA A 249 -6.00 -12.10 4.47
C ALA A 249 -5.27 -10.83 3.96
N ALA A 250 -5.61 -9.66 4.50
CA ALA A 250 -4.86 -8.43 4.22
C ALA A 250 -3.38 -8.54 4.63
N ALA A 251 -3.11 -9.15 5.78
CA ALA A 251 -1.75 -9.36 6.26
C ALA A 251 -0.94 -10.31 5.37
N TYR A 252 -1.58 -11.33 4.79
CA TYR A 252 -0.94 -12.16 3.77
C TYR A 252 -0.51 -11.35 2.55
N VAL A 253 -1.32 -10.38 2.11
CA VAL A 253 -0.96 -9.47 1.01
C VAL A 253 0.18 -8.53 1.39
N VAL A 254 0.19 -8.03 2.63
CA VAL A 254 1.26 -7.16 3.16
C VAL A 254 2.58 -7.91 3.22
N ASN A 255 2.58 -9.11 3.80
CA ASN A 255 3.78 -9.90 3.95
C ASN A 255 3.49 -11.42 3.94
N PRO A 256 3.59 -12.08 2.77
CA PRO A 256 3.40 -13.52 2.66
C PRO A 256 4.38 -14.35 3.51
N GLU A 257 5.55 -13.79 3.88
CA GLU A 257 6.56 -14.50 4.68
C GLU A 257 6.12 -14.70 6.14
N TRP A 258 5.07 -14.02 6.59
CA TRP A 258 4.41 -14.29 7.88
C TRP A 258 3.59 -15.57 7.88
N PHE A 259 3.44 -16.26 6.73
CA PHE A 259 2.52 -17.37 6.59
C PHE A 259 3.21 -18.60 6.02
N VAL A 260 2.72 -19.78 6.42
CA VAL A 260 3.02 -21.03 5.74
C VAL A 260 1.85 -21.37 4.84
N SER A 261 2.13 -21.66 3.57
CA SER A 261 1.14 -22.03 2.56
C SER A 261 1.55 -23.32 1.85
N HIS A 262 0.56 -24.08 1.41
CA HIS A 262 0.76 -25.27 0.58
C HIS A 262 -0.04 -25.16 -0.72
N ALA A 263 0.60 -25.53 -1.84
CA ALA A 263 -0.10 -25.71 -3.10
C ALA A 263 -0.85 -27.05 -3.06
N TRP A 264 -2.17 -27.00 -2.92
CA TRP A 264 -3.05 -28.16 -2.85
C TRP A 264 -4.20 -28.03 -3.84
N LYS A 265 -4.83 -29.17 -4.16
CA LYS A 265 -6.01 -29.15 -5.02
C LYS A 265 -7.25 -28.89 -4.20
N SER A 266 -8.14 -28.07 -4.77
CA SER A 266 -9.45 -27.75 -4.22
C SER A 266 -10.57 -28.35 -5.05
N GLU A 267 -11.62 -28.78 -4.38
CA GLU A 267 -12.88 -29.22 -5.00
C GLU A 267 -14.09 -28.72 -4.21
N VAL A 268 -15.25 -28.71 -4.86
CA VAL A 268 -16.53 -28.37 -4.22
C VAL A 268 -17.28 -29.67 -3.90
N GLU A 269 -17.43 -29.96 -2.61
CA GLU A 269 -18.12 -31.15 -2.12
C GLU A 269 -19.53 -30.82 -1.61
N ILE A 270 -20.52 -31.64 -1.96
CA ILE A 270 -21.86 -31.56 -1.36
C ILE A 270 -21.95 -32.55 -0.20
N ALA A 271 -22.21 -32.04 1.00
CA ALA A 271 -22.38 -32.86 2.20
C ALA A 271 -23.46 -32.30 3.13
N ALA A 272 -23.75 -33.00 4.21
CA ALA A 272 -24.69 -32.56 5.24
C ALA A 272 -24.30 -31.17 5.77
N SER A 273 -25.27 -30.26 5.88
CA SER A 273 -25.03 -28.88 6.32
C SER A 273 -24.78 -28.81 7.82
N ASP A 274 -23.64 -28.21 8.18
CA ASP A 274 -23.27 -27.91 9.57
C ASP A 274 -23.99 -26.67 10.12
N THR A 275 -24.60 -25.84 9.26
CA THR A 275 -25.32 -24.61 9.63
C THR A 275 -26.85 -24.74 9.59
N ASP A 276 -27.38 -25.69 8.81
CA ASP A 276 -28.80 -25.94 8.62
C ASP A 276 -29.16 -27.42 8.80
N LYS A 277 -29.91 -27.75 9.85
CA LYS A 277 -30.34 -29.13 10.12
C LYS A 277 -31.14 -29.71 8.96
N HIS A 278 -30.84 -30.96 8.61
CA HIS A 278 -31.53 -31.74 7.56
C HIS A 278 -31.41 -31.19 6.13
N LYS A 279 -30.44 -30.30 5.88
CA LYS A 279 -30.08 -29.86 4.53
C LYS A 279 -28.69 -30.37 4.17
N GLU A 280 -28.40 -30.35 2.88
CA GLU A 280 -27.04 -30.44 2.36
C GLU A 280 -26.59 -29.05 1.90
N LYS A 281 -25.27 -28.82 1.86
CA LYS A 281 -24.68 -27.63 1.27
C LYS A 281 -23.35 -27.97 0.61
N ALA A 282 -22.88 -27.04 -0.22
CA ALA A 282 -21.55 -27.09 -0.80
C ALA A 282 -20.49 -26.66 0.21
N TYR A 283 -19.32 -27.27 0.09
CA TYR A 283 -18.10 -26.96 0.84
C TYR A 283 -16.94 -26.83 -0.13
N LEU A 284 -16.18 -25.72 -0.04
CA LEU A 284 -14.90 -25.60 -0.73
C LEU A 284 -13.83 -26.32 0.07
N VAL A 285 -13.48 -27.54 -0.36
CA VAL A 285 -12.53 -28.40 0.32
C VAL A 285 -11.17 -28.31 -0.37
N CYS A 286 -10.10 -28.13 0.39
CA CYS A 286 -8.73 -28.09 -0.10
C CYS A 286 -7.80 -28.80 0.90
N ASN A 287 -7.12 -29.85 0.44
CA ASN A 287 -6.19 -30.63 1.26
C ASN A 287 -5.23 -31.45 0.37
N GLU A 288 -4.22 -32.05 1.00
CA GLU A 288 -3.17 -32.83 0.35
C GLU A 288 -3.64 -34.13 -0.30
N SER A 289 -4.84 -34.61 0.05
CA SER A 289 -5.37 -35.91 -0.42
C SER A 289 -6.19 -35.81 -1.70
N ILE A 290 -6.66 -34.60 -2.05
CA ILE A 290 -7.40 -34.34 -3.27
C ILE A 290 -6.44 -34.40 -4.47
N ASP A 291 -6.73 -35.27 -5.43
CA ASP A 291 -5.90 -35.51 -6.61
C ASP A 291 -6.49 -34.93 -7.91
N GLN A 292 -7.72 -34.41 -7.86
CA GLN A 292 -8.43 -33.77 -8.97
C GLN A 292 -8.89 -32.35 -8.57
N GLY A 293 -9.09 -31.46 -9.54
CA GLY A 293 -9.50 -30.07 -9.26
C GLY A 293 -8.38 -29.04 -9.42
N ARG A 294 -8.69 -27.81 -9.01
CA ARG A 294 -7.86 -26.63 -9.20
C ARG A 294 -6.76 -26.59 -8.13
N GLU A 295 -5.50 -26.44 -8.54
CA GLU A 295 -4.42 -26.16 -7.59
C GLU A 295 -4.52 -24.70 -7.11
N VAL A 296 -4.48 -24.51 -5.80
CA VAL A 296 -4.53 -23.22 -5.12
C VAL A 296 -3.49 -23.19 -3.99
N ASP A 297 -3.01 -22.01 -3.64
CA ASP A 297 -2.24 -21.84 -2.41
C ASP A 297 -3.20 -21.83 -1.22
N TYR A 298 -2.96 -22.67 -0.22
CA TYR A 298 -3.80 -22.79 0.97
C TYR A 298 -2.98 -22.44 2.21
N VAL A 299 -3.36 -21.39 2.92
CA VAL A 299 -2.67 -20.91 4.13
C VAL A 299 -3.00 -21.80 5.32
N VAL A 300 -1.98 -22.25 6.05
CA VAL A 300 -2.14 -23.19 7.17
C VAL A 300 -1.67 -22.67 8.52
N GLU A 301 -0.63 -21.83 8.53
CA GLU A 301 -0.02 -21.32 9.77
C GLU A 301 0.26 -19.82 9.64
N VAL A 302 0.12 -19.13 10.77
CA VAL A 302 0.47 -17.72 10.94
C VAL A 302 1.65 -17.63 11.91
N SER A 303 2.69 -16.88 11.52
CA SER A 303 3.85 -16.63 12.37
C SER A 303 3.41 -15.98 13.70
N PRO A 304 3.98 -16.38 14.85
CA PRO A 304 3.70 -15.72 16.13
C PRO A 304 4.01 -14.22 16.17
N ASP A 305 4.87 -13.74 15.26
CA ASP A 305 5.24 -12.32 15.14
C ASP A 305 4.21 -11.50 14.34
N ALA A 306 3.33 -12.14 13.57
CA ALA A 306 2.40 -11.46 12.68
C ALA A 306 1.30 -10.71 13.43
N GLU A 307 0.63 -11.35 14.39
CA GLU A 307 -0.44 -10.72 15.19
C GLU A 307 0.05 -9.45 15.93
N PRO A 308 1.16 -9.50 16.70
CA PRO A 308 1.68 -8.30 17.35
C PRO A 308 1.99 -7.17 16.37
N GLU A 309 2.54 -7.48 15.19
CA GLU A 309 2.90 -6.47 14.20
C GLU A 309 1.66 -5.86 13.51
N MET A 310 0.65 -6.67 13.17
CA MET A 310 -0.63 -6.17 12.66
C MET A 310 -1.30 -5.21 13.64
N LEU A 311 -1.41 -5.62 14.90
CA LEU A 311 -2.04 -4.82 15.95
C LEU A 311 -1.26 -3.54 16.25
N LYS A 312 0.08 -3.62 16.20
CA LYS A 312 0.95 -2.46 16.35
C LYS A 312 0.70 -1.42 15.25
N ARG A 313 0.62 -1.84 13.98
CA ARG A 313 0.35 -0.95 12.83
C ARG A 313 -1.00 -0.23 12.96
N LEU A 314 -2.01 -0.90 13.50
CA LEU A 314 -3.32 -0.29 13.75
C LEU A 314 -3.28 0.71 14.92
N ALA A 315 -2.57 0.38 16.00
CA ALA A 315 -2.57 1.16 17.24
C ALA A 315 -1.63 2.39 17.21
N GLU A 316 -0.48 2.30 16.54
CA GLU A 316 0.56 3.32 16.62
C GLU A 316 0.20 4.63 15.90
N ARG A 317 0.63 5.76 16.48
CA ARG A 317 0.63 7.08 15.84
C ARG A 317 1.97 7.31 15.17
N ASP A 318 2.31 6.43 14.24
CA ASP A 318 3.57 6.55 13.52
C ASP A 318 3.35 7.31 12.20
N ILE A 319 4.00 8.47 12.09
CA ILE A 319 4.07 9.20 10.82
C ILE A 319 4.97 8.45 9.82
N GLY A 320 5.92 7.65 10.32
CA GLY A 320 6.81 6.79 9.53
C GLY A 320 6.01 5.94 8.56
N ALA A 321 4.94 5.27 9.01
CA ALA A 321 4.04 4.47 8.18
C ALA A 321 3.46 5.19 6.93
N PHE A 322 3.44 6.53 6.90
CA PHE A 322 2.93 7.33 5.77
C PHE A 322 4.02 7.95 4.89
N VAL A 323 5.28 7.87 5.30
CA VAL A 323 6.41 8.43 4.54
C VAL A 323 7.05 7.33 3.71
N LEU A 324 6.69 7.28 2.42
CA LEU A 324 7.17 6.26 1.48
C LEU A 324 8.59 6.51 0.97
N GLY A 325 9.07 7.76 1.03
CA GLY A 325 10.41 8.12 0.61
C GLY A 325 10.60 9.61 0.32
N LEU A 326 11.80 9.97 -0.12
CA LEU A 326 12.11 11.30 -0.62
C LEU A 326 11.63 11.44 -2.06
N SER A 327 10.74 12.39 -2.34
CA SER A 327 10.19 12.59 -3.68
C SER A 327 11.14 13.34 -4.62
N HIS A 328 11.49 14.58 -4.27
CA HIS A 328 12.32 15.46 -5.10
C HIS A 328 12.88 16.62 -4.27
N ILE A 329 13.80 17.38 -4.88
CA ILE A 329 14.34 18.62 -4.34
C ILE A 329 13.96 19.76 -5.29
N ASN A 330 13.24 20.76 -4.78
CA ASN A 330 12.85 21.92 -5.56
C ASN A 330 14.01 22.92 -5.72
N VAL A 331 14.17 23.47 -6.92
CA VAL A 331 15.14 24.53 -7.22
C VAL A 331 14.46 25.62 -8.04
N ILE A 332 14.48 26.85 -7.52
CA ILE A 332 14.00 28.02 -8.26
C ILE A 332 15.10 28.48 -9.22
N VAL A 333 14.74 28.63 -10.48
CA VAL A 333 15.68 28.90 -11.57
C VAL A 333 15.27 30.10 -12.42
N ASP A 334 16.25 30.63 -13.15
CA ASP A 334 16.10 31.71 -14.12
C ASP A 334 15.46 31.23 -15.44
N ASP A 335 15.64 29.96 -15.79
CA ASP A 335 15.05 29.29 -16.96
C ASP A 335 15.18 27.77 -16.80
N VAL A 336 14.06 27.04 -16.93
CA VAL A 336 14.04 25.59 -16.62
C VAL A 336 14.85 24.75 -17.62
N ASP A 337 14.91 25.15 -18.89
CA ASP A 337 15.68 24.42 -19.90
C ASP A 337 17.18 24.64 -19.74
N THR A 338 17.58 25.90 -19.52
CA THR A 338 18.98 26.26 -19.23
C THR A 338 19.47 25.59 -17.95
N ALA A 339 18.61 25.50 -16.92
CA ALA A 339 18.90 24.80 -15.69
C ALA A 339 19.03 23.29 -15.88
N ALA A 340 18.14 22.67 -16.66
CA ALA A 340 18.21 21.25 -16.96
C ALA A 340 19.51 20.91 -17.71
N ASP A 341 19.89 21.71 -18.71
CA ASP A 341 21.14 21.53 -19.45
C ASP A 341 22.38 21.72 -18.55
N TYR A 342 22.31 22.65 -17.59
CA TYR A 342 23.34 22.83 -16.57
C TYR A 342 23.50 21.58 -15.71
N TYR A 343 22.42 21.08 -15.08
CA TYR A 343 22.47 19.91 -14.20
C TYR A 343 22.83 18.63 -14.95
N GLN A 344 22.43 18.51 -16.22
CA GLN A 344 22.89 17.44 -17.09
C GLN A 344 24.41 17.47 -17.28
N ARG A 345 24.97 18.65 -17.54
CA ARG A 345 26.42 18.80 -17.74
C ARG A 345 27.21 18.58 -16.44
N VAL A 346 26.79 19.19 -15.32
CA VAL A 346 27.61 19.17 -14.10
C VAL A 346 27.46 17.89 -13.28
N LEU A 347 26.26 17.29 -13.30
CA LEU A 347 25.90 16.17 -12.44
C LEU A 347 25.29 14.98 -13.19
N GLY A 348 25.10 15.06 -14.52
CA GLY A 348 24.59 13.92 -15.30
C GLY A 348 23.09 13.67 -15.15
N PHE A 349 22.30 14.66 -14.72
CA PHE A 349 20.85 14.56 -14.71
C PHE A 349 20.26 14.46 -16.12
N GLU A 350 19.12 13.80 -16.25
CA GLU A 350 18.36 13.70 -17.51
C GLU A 350 16.94 14.23 -17.30
N ARG A 351 16.31 14.77 -18.34
CA ARG A 351 14.90 15.20 -18.28
C ARG A 351 14.02 14.00 -17.94
N ALA A 352 13.18 14.16 -16.91
CA ALA A 352 12.45 13.05 -16.33
C ALA A 352 11.24 12.64 -17.17
N LEU A 353 10.95 11.34 -17.14
CA LEU A 353 9.70 10.77 -17.61
C LEU A 353 8.94 10.20 -16.40
N ASP A 354 7.61 10.24 -16.47
CA ASP A 354 6.75 9.53 -15.53
C ASP A 354 6.73 8.01 -15.83
N ALA A 355 5.98 7.25 -15.04
CA ALA A 355 5.88 5.80 -15.19
C ALA A 355 5.30 5.39 -16.56
N GLN A 356 4.49 6.25 -17.18
CA GLN A 356 3.87 6.05 -18.49
C GLN A 356 4.75 6.57 -19.64
N GLY A 357 5.99 6.99 -19.35
CA GLY A 357 6.93 7.49 -20.35
C GLY A 357 6.60 8.89 -20.86
N GLN A 358 5.70 9.63 -20.22
CA GLN A 358 5.40 11.01 -20.57
C GLN A 358 6.42 11.96 -19.93
N LYS A 359 6.69 13.07 -20.62
CA LYS A 359 7.61 14.09 -20.11
C LYS A 359 7.00 14.77 -18.89
N MET A 360 7.79 14.83 -17.81
CA MET A 360 7.45 15.62 -16.62
C MET A 360 7.85 17.08 -16.83
N ASP A 361 7.22 17.71 -17.82
CA ASP A 361 7.49 19.07 -18.30
C ASP A 361 6.15 19.84 -18.41
N TYR A 362 5.95 20.79 -17.50
CA TYR A 362 4.70 21.53 -17.34
C TYR A 362 4.95 23.03 -17.50
N ARG A 363 4.41 23.63 -18.55
CA ARG A 363 4.65 25.04 -18.89
C ARG A 363 3.42 25.90 -18.65
N GLY A 364 3.64 27.11 -18.12
CA GLY A 364 2.59 28.09 -17.87
C GLY A 364 1.49 27.57 -16.93
N VAL A 365 1.87 26.76 -15.94
CA VAL A 365 0.93 26.22 -14.96
C VAL A 365 0.29 27.37 -14.19
N SER A 366 -1.04 27.38 -14.19
CA SER A 366 -1.88 28.35 -13.50
C SER A 366 -3.15 27.65 -13.03
N MET A 367 -3.17 27.19 -11.78
CA MET A 367 -4.31 26.49 -11.18
C MET A 367 -4.52 26.89 -9.72
N THR A 368 -5.78 27.03 -9.30
CA THR A 368 -6.13 27.58 -7.97
C THR A 368 -5.64 26.68 -6.84
N GLU A 369 -5.68 25.36 -7.04
CA GLU A 369 -5.24 24.34 -6.10
C GLU A 369 -3.73 24.46 -5.84
N PHE A 370 -2.93 24.54 -6.91
CA PHE A 370 -1.49 24.80 -6.78
C PHE A 370 -1.22 26.10 -6.02
N ASN A 371 -1.94 27.18 -6.34
CA ASN A 371 -1.76 28.46 -5.66
C ASN A 371 -2.08 28.36 -4.18
N GLN A 372 -3.13 27.61 -3.81
CA GLN A 372 -3.49 27.36 -2.42
C GLN A 372 -2.38 26.60 -1.69
N ASP A 373 -1.88 25.51 -2.28
CA ASP A 373 -0.89 24.62 -1.67
C ASP A 373 0.50 25.28 -1.58
N ALA A 374 0.85 26.12 -2.56
CA ALA A 374 2.08 26.91 -2.56
C ALA A 374 2.03 28.15 -1.64
N GLY A 375 0.90 28.40 -0.94
CA GLY A 375 0.73 29.57 -0.07
C GLY A 375 0.53 30.90 -0.79
N LEU A 376 0.10 30.84 -2.05
CA LEU A 376 -0.16 31.98 -2.96
C LEU A 376 -1.66 32.14 -3.28
N ALA A 377 -2.54 31.66 -2.41
CA ALA A 377 -3.99 31.69 -2.60
C ALA A 377 -4.51 33.08 -2.99
N GLY A 378 -5.35 33.15 -4.02
CA GLY A 378 -5.93 34.40 -4.52
C GLY A 378 -4.98 35.29 -5.34
N GLN A 379 -3.74 34.85 -5.58
CA GLN A 379 -2.80 35.54 -6.46
C GLN A 379 -2.84 34.99 -7.89
N ASP A 380 -2.40 35.81 -8.85
CA ASP A 380 -2.15 35.40 -10.22
C ASP A 380 -0.77 34.73 -10.30
N VAL A 381 -0.75 33.42 -10.52
CA VAL A 381 0.46 32.60 -10.51
C VAL A 381 0.60 31.91 -11.86
N VAL A 382 1.76 32.08 -12.47
CA VAL A 382 2.14 31.41 -13.71
C VAL A 382 3.55 30.88 -13.51
N VAL A 383 3.72 29.56 -13.59
CA VAL A 383 5.00 28.88 -13.32
C VAL A 383 5.29 27.82 -14.37
N ASP A 384 6.56 27.71 -14.78
CA ASP A 384 7.07 26.55 -15.50
C ASP A 384 7.70 25.58 -14.50
N VAL A 385 7.39 24.29 -14.62
CA VAL A 385 7.91 23.20 -13.78
C VAL A 385 8.51 22.12 -14.68
N LEU A 386 9.78 21.79 -14.47
CA LEU A 386 10.47 20.72 -15.19
C LEU A 386 11.17 19.80 -14.22
N PHE A 387 10.88 18.51 -14.28
CA PHE A 387 11.60 17.52 -13.50
C PHE A 387 12.81 16.97 -14.27
N VAL A 388 13.93 16.80 -13.55
CA VAL A 388 15.10 16.06 -14.03
C VAL A 388 15.47 14.98 -13.02
N LYS A 389 15.99 13.84 -13.48
CA LYS A 389 16.33 12.67 -12.66
C LYS A 389 17.78 12.25 -12.91
N HIS A 390 18.51 11.90 -11.85
CA HIS A 390 19.82 11.26 -12.03
C HIS A 390 19.65 9.75 -12.31
N PRO A 391 20.24 9.19 -13.38
CA PRO A 391 20.04 7.79 -13.75
C PRO A 391 20.47 6.79 -12.66
N TYR A 392 21.48 7.16 -11.86
CA TYR A 392 22.09 6.25 -10.88
C TYR A 392 21.82 6.62 -9.40
N ALA A 393 21.39 7.85 -9.09
CA ALA A 393 21.34 8.34 -7.70
C ALA A 393 19.92 8.41 -7.12
N SER A 394 18.90 7.99 -7.90
CA SER A 394 17.47 7.98 -7.48
C SER A 394 16.97 9.30 -6.88
N VAL A 395 17.52 10.43 -7.32
CA VAL A 395 17.08 11.77 -6.92
C VAL A 395 16.46 12.49 -8.11
N TYR A 396 15.39 13.21 -7.85
CA TYR A 396 14.75 14.13 -8.78
C TYR A 396 15.02 15.58 -8.33
N LEU A 397 15.28 16.46 -9.29
CA LEU A 397 15.17 17.90 -9.08
C LEU A 397 13.90 18.40 -9.75
N GLU A 398 13.13 19.21 -9.03
CA GLU A 398 11.98 19.94 -9.56
C GLU A 398 12.44 21.39 -9.84
N LEU A 399 12.64 21.72 -11.11
CA LEU A 399 13.09 23.04 -11.53
C LEU A 399 11.88 23.92 -11.76
N MET A 400 11.80 25.06 -11.06
CA MET A 400 10.68 25.99 -11.19
C MET A 400 11.12 27.38 -11.62
N LYS A 401 10.37 27.96 -12.57
CA LYS A 401 10.46 29.37 -12.94
C LYS A 401 9.10 30.03 -12.80
N TYR A 402 8.97 30.96 -11.86
CA TYR A 402 7.79 31.81 -11.74
C TYR A 402 7.86 32.96 -12.74
N HIS A 403 6.85 33.05 -13.61
CA HIS A 403 6.59 34.22 -14.45
C HIS A 403 5.73 35.25 -13.69
N SER A 404 4.84 34.78 -12.82
CA SER A 404 4.13 35.57 -11.83
C SER A 404 3.90 34.73 -10.57
N PRO A 405 4.06 35.26 -9.34
CA PRO A 405 4.71 36.54 -9.06
C PRO A 405 6.20 36.50 -9.40
N VAL A 406 6.78 37.67 -9.72
CA VAL A 406 8.23 37.77 -9.97
C VAL A 406 8.97 37.85 -8.63
N GLY A 407 9.72 36.80 -8.30
CA GLY A 407 10.54 36.72 -7.09
C GLY A 407 11.82 37.56 -7.15
N ALA A 408 12.53 37.65 -6.02
CA ALA A 408 13.85 38.28 -5.98
C ALA A 408 14.89 37.43 -6.73
N THR A 409 15.72 38.06 -7.55
CA THR A 409 16.77 37.38 -8.34
C THR A 409 18.15 37.41 -7.67
N ALA A 410 18.30 38.16 -6.58
CA ALA A 410 19.54 38.19 -5.81
C ALA A 410 19.64 36.94 -4.93
N ILE A 411 20.67 36.13 -5.16
CA ILE A 411 20.96 34.95 -4.33
C ILE A 411 21.39 35.44 -2.94
N PRO A 412 20.86 34.86 -1.84
CA PRO A 412 21.31 35.20 -0.50
C PRO A 412 22.80 34.91 -0.32
N PRO A 413 23.51 35.62 0.57
CA PRO A 413 24.90 35.29 0.89
C PRO A 413 25.04 33.84 1.31
N GLN A 414 26.08 33.16 0.83
CA GLN A 414 26.30 31.76 1.15
C GLN A 414 26.46 31.59 2.66
N PRO A 415 25.59 30.80 3.32
CA PRO A 415 25.75 30.52 4.73
C PRO A 415 26.93 29.58 4.96
N ARG A 416 27.57 29.71 6.12
CA ARG A 416 28.63 28.79 6.53
C ARG A 416 28.03 27.47 6.98
N THR A 417 28.82 26.40 6.93
CA THR A 417 28.40 25.04 7.32
C THR A 417 27.91 24.94 8.77
N TYR A 418 28.35 25.84 9.66
CA TYR A 418 27.95 25.88 11.07
C TYR A 418 26.92 26.95 11.41
N ASP A 419 26.45 27.74 10.43
CA ASP A 419 25.41 28.74 10.70
C ASP A 419 24.05 28.04 10.90
N LEU A 420 23.29 28.48 11.91
CA LEU A 420 21.93 27.98 12.17
C LEU A 420 20.99 28.36 11.02
N GLY A 421 20.24 27.39 10.46
CA GLY A 421 19.31 27.62 9.35
C GLY A 421 18.95 26.31 8.64
N GLY A 422 18.21 26.39 7.53
CA GLY A 422 17.67 25.24 6.77
C GLY A 422 18.73 24.26 6.20
N PRO A 423 18.44 23.51 5.11
CA PRO A 423 19.40 22.57 4.53
C PRO A 423 20.77 23.24 4.30
N ARG A 424 21.86 22.60 4.78
CA ARG A 424 23.23 23.15 4.65
C ARG A 424 23.95 22.62 3.41
N HIS A 425 23.66 21.39 3.02
CA HIS A 425 24.12 20.80 1.78
C HIS A 425 23.24 19.61 1.38
N ILE A 426 23.33 19.23 0.12
CA ILE A 426 22.79 17.97 -0.42
C ILE A 426 23.99 17.09 -0.77
N ALA A 427 24.03 15.86 -0.25
CA ALA A 427 25.16 14.96 -0.41
C ALA A 427 24.92 13.90 -1.50
N LEU A 428 25.95 13.64 -2.31
CA LEU A 428 25.99 12.54 -3.27
C LEU A 428 27.20 11.64 -2.97
N GLU A 429 26.97 10.32 -2.94
CA GLU A 429 28.06 9.36 -2.82
C GLU A 429 28.76 9.19 -4.17
N VAL A 430 30.10 9.28 -4.18
CA VAL A 430 30.95 9.16 -5.35
C VAL A 430 32.05 8.14 -5.12
N SER A 431 32.48 7.47 -6.19
CA SER A 431 33.54 6.45 -6.11
C SER A 431 34.96 7.05 -6.09
N ASN A 432 35.10 8.35 -6.37
CA ASN A 432 36.39 9.03 -6.47
C ASN A 432 36.23 10.56 -6.34
N CYS A 433 36.37 11.09 -5.13
CA CYS A 433 36.29 12.53 -4.86
C CYS A 433 37.32 13.33 -5.67
N GLY A 434 38.53 12.79 -5.87
CA GLY A 434 39.62 13.48 -6.55
C GLY A 434 39.33 13.76 -8.04
N GLU A 435 38.75 12.81 -8.75
CA GLU A 435 38.31 12.98 -10.14
C GLU A 435 37.13 13.96 -10.23
N VAL A 436 36.10 13.77 -9.40
CA VAL A 436 34.90 14.63 -9.40
C VAL A 436 35.26 16.08 -9.06
N PHE A 437 36.13 16.31 -8.07
CA PHE A 437 36.62 17.63 -7.72
C PHE A 437 37.29 18.34 -8.90
N ARG A 438 38.21 17.64 -9.60
CA ARG A 438 38.91 18.19 -10.76
C ARG A 438 37.97 18.49 -11.92
N TYR A 439 36.98 17.64 -12.15
CA TYR A 439 35.95 17.86 -13.17
C TYR A 439 35.12 19.11 -12.86
N LEU A 440 34.55 19.19 -11.65
CA LEU A 440 33.68 20.29 -11.22
C LEU A 440 34.40 21.63 -11.20
N LYS A 441 35.68 21.65 -10.77
CA LYS A 441 36.50 22.89 -10.74
C LYS A 441 36.70 23.53 -12.12
N GLN A 442 36.47 22.79 -13.20
CA GLN A 442 36.58 23.27 -14.58
C GLN A 442 35.23 23.68 -15.19
N GLN A 443 34.12 23.48 -14.47
CA GLN A 443 32.78 23.75 -14.99
C GLN A 443 32.40 25.23 -14.83
N GLU A 444 31.78 25.80 -15.86
CA GLU A 444 31.16 27.12 -15.76
C GLU A 444 29.97 27.10 -14.79
N GLY A 445 29.89 28.12 -13.93
CA GLY A 445 28.85 28.27 -12.92
C GLY A 445 29.03 27.36 -11.71
N VAL A 446 30.25 26.90 -11.45
CA VAL A 446 30.63 26.11 -10.27
C VAL A 446 31.68 26.85 -9.47
N SER A 447 31.46 26.97 -8.16
CA SER A 447 32.42 27.53 -7.21
C SER A 447 32.72 26.52 -6.11
N MET A 448 34.00 26.30 -5.79
CA MET A 448 34.35 25.52 -4.60
C MET A 448 34.02 26.32 -3.34
N ILE A 449 33.65 25.65 -2.24
CA ILE A 449 33.32 26.35 -0.99
C ILE A 449 34.51 27.17 -0.44
N ASP A 450 35.74 26.71 -0.74
CA ASP A 450 36.98 27.43 -0.53
C ASP A 450 37.67 27.62 -1.88
N GLU A 451 37.87 28.87 -2.26
CA GLU A 451 38.52 29.28 -3.52
C GLU A 451 40.04 29.18 -3.45
N SER A 452 40.61 28.85 -2.28
CA SER A 452 42.06 28.71 -2.12
C SER A 452 42.63 27.65 -3.08
N LYS A 453 43.83 27.92 -3.60
CA LYS A 453 44.52 26.96 -4.50
C LYS A 453 44.87 25.65 -3.79
N SER A 454 45.00 25.69 -2.46
CA SER A 454 45.24 24.56 -1.58
C SER A 454 44.01 23.70 -1.33
N TYR A 455 42.80 24.19 -1.62
CA TYR A 455 41.59 23.40 -1.39
C TYR A 455 41.52 22.21 -2.34
N HIS A 456 41.41 21.02 -1.77
CA HIS A 456 41.24 19.74 -2.44
C HIS A 456 40.64 18.73 -1.45
N PRO A 457 39.94 17.69 -1.92
CA PRO A 457 39.45 16.62 -1.05
C PRO A 457 40.61 15.90 -0.37
N GLU A 458 40.54 15.77 0.95
CA GLU A 458 41.50 15.03 1.77
C GLU A 458 40.76 13.99 2.62
N LYS A 459 41.37 12.82 2.78
CA LYS A 459 40.82 11.77 3.62
C LYS A 459 40.79 12.22 5.08
N LEU A 460 39.64 12.05 5.73
CA LEU A 460 39.48 12.38 7.13
C LEU A 460 40.33 11.47 8.02
N ASN A 461 41.11 12.07 8.92
CA ASN A 461 41.93 11.30 9.85
C ASN A 461 41.04 10.42 10.76
N GLY A 462 41.33 9.12 10.80
CA GLY A 462 40.58 8.14 11.59
C GLY A 462 39.32 7.58 10.92
N PHE A 463 38.94 8.06 9.73
CA PHE A 463 37.76 7.59 9.00
C PHE A 463 38.11 7.12 7.58
N PRO A 464 37.34 6.18 7.01
CA PRO A 464 37.50 5.78 5.61
C PRO A 464 36.88 6.80 4.62
N ILE A 465 36.50 7.98 5.08
CA ILE A 465 35.69 8.94 4.33
C ILE A 465 36.56 10.08 3.79
N THR A 466 36.26 10.51 2.57
CA THR A 466 36.76 11.74 1.94
C THR A 466 35.54 12.53 1.47
N PHE A 467 35.51 13.85 1.67
CA PHE A 467 34.46 14.67 1.08
C PHE A 467 34.96 16.06 0.68
N PHE A 468 34.19 16.76 -0.14
CA PHE A 468 34.37 18.19 -0.39
C PHE A 468 33.03 18.86 -0.71
N TYR A 469 33.00 20.20 -0.60
CA TYR A 469 31.83 21.00 -0.92
C TYR A 469 32.05 21.93 -2.11
N TRP A 470 30.98 22.17 -2.85
CA TRP A 470 30.92 23.17 -3.91
C TRP A 470 29.53 23.81 -3.94
N ILE A 471 29.43 24.94 -4.65
CA ILE A 471 28.23 25.76 -4.77
C ILE A 471 27.90 25.87 -6.25
N ASP A 472 26.65 25.60 -6.60
CA ASP A 472 26.16 25.75 -7.98
C ASP A 472 25.76 27.18 -8.32
N LYS A 473 25.41 27.45 -9.59
CA LYS A 473 25.03 28.79 -10.05
C LYS A 473 23.74 29.32 -9.40
N TYR A 474 22.94 28.46 -8.76
CA TYR A 474 21.68 28.79 -8.09
C TYR A 474 21.85 28.95 -6.57
N GLY A 475 23.08 28.79 -6.06
CA GLY A 475 23.41 28.96 -4.64
C GLY A 475 23.17 27.71 -3.79
N ILE A 476 22.93 26.54 -4.41
CA ILE A 476 22.82 25.29 -3.65
C ILE A 476 24.22 24.80 -3.32
N GLN A 477 24.40 24.42 -2.06
CA GLN A 477 25.61 23.75 -1.60
C GLN A 477 25.49 22.24 -1.76
N TRP A 478 26.46 21.64 -2.43
CA TRP A 478 26.56 20.22 -2.68
C TRP A 478 27.75 19.62 -1.92
N GLU A 479 27.57 18.42 -1.37
CA GLU A 479 28.62 17.59 -0.80
C GLU A 479 28.86 16.38 -1.71
N MET A 480 30.13 16.08 -1.96
CA MET A 480 30.54 14.86 -2.67
C MET A 480 31.28 13.99 -1.67
N GLU A 481 30.71 12.85 -1.28
CA GLU A 481 31.26 11.96 -0.26
C GLU A 481 31.74 10.65 -0.90
N GLU A 482 32.94 10.21 -0.52
CA GLU A 482 33.52 8.93 -0.91
C GLU A 482 33.82 8.10 0.34
N GLY A 483 33.41 6.84 0.33
CA GLY A 483 33.90 5.82 1.25
C GLY A 483 32.82 5.02 1.97
N ARG A 484 31.53 5.34 1.74
CA ARG A 484 30.42 4.55 2.27
C ARG A 484 29.91 3.53 1.25
N ARG A 485 29.36 2.44 1.77
CA ARG A 485 28.76 1.39 0.94
C ARG A 485 27.35 1.83 0.55
N VAL A 486 27.07 1.86 -0.75
CA VAL A 486 25.73 2.17 -1.27
C VAL A 486 24.88 0.90 -1.31
N GLY A 487 23.64 1.02 -0.84
CA GLY A 487 22.62 -0.02 -0.77
C GLY A 487 21.79 -0.18 -2.03
N THR A 488 21.04 -1.27 -2.09
CA THR A 488 20.07 -1.55 -3.17
C THR A 488 18.98 -0.49 -3.26
N SER A 489 18.60 0.11 -2.13
CA SER A 489 17.59 1.17 -2.01
C SER A 489 18.11 2.57 -2.42
N ARG A 490 19.30 2.66 -3.04
CA ARG A 490 19.98 3.91 -3.44
C ARG A 490 20.11 4.94 -2.29
N GLY A 491 20.64 4.45 -1.16
CA GLY A 491 21.13 5.23 -0.01
C GLY A 491 22.37 4.57 0.60
N ILE A 492 22.89 5.11 1.70
CA ILE A 492 24.02 4.54 2.46
C ILE A 492 23.53 3.36 3.31
N ILE A 493 24.24 2.22 3.30
CA ILE A 493 23.95 1.02 4.14
C ILE A 493 24.61 1.16 5.52
#